data_AF-A0A2V7Z5W9-F1
#
_entry.id   AF-A0A2V7Z5W9-F1
#
_cell.length_a   1.000
_cell.length_b   1.000
_cell.length_c   1.000
_cell.angle_alpha   90.00
_cell.angle_beta   90.00
_cell.angle_gamma   90.00
#
_symmetry.space_group_name_H-M   'P 1'
#
loop_
_entity.id
_entity.type
_entity.pdbx_description
1 polymer ?
#
loop_
_entity_poly.entity_id
_entity_poly.type
_entity_poly.pdbx_seq_one_letter_code
_entity_poly.pdbx_strand_id
1 'polypeptide(L)'
;MAERHTRQELEHRLTESESRRSAERRDLEAKLARAKPLEAPRGLAGPLVNTPVFLLAAVRSNDARPVTIDPSRAGDALALAVDLGEGLRFDTYRATITRTGGGKVFEKAGLKPNALEALMITFPATFFAPGDYRLRVEGEKPDGSAVEVGGYAFRVAGKR
;
A
#
# COMPACT_ATOMS: atom_id res chain seq x y z
N MET A 1 57.08 20.95 15.51
CA MET A 1 57.04 19.54 15.05
C MET A 1 55.64 18.91 15.20
N ALA A 2 54.92 19.14 16.32
CA ALA A 2 53.59 18.55 16.56
C ALA A 2 52.50 18.94 15.53
N GLU A 3 52.45 20.18 15.05
CA GLU A 3 51.42 20.65 14.12
C GLU A 3 51.47 19.98 12.74
N ARG A 4 52.66 19.55 12.28
CA ARG A 4 52.81 18.84 11.00
C ARG A 4 52.22 17.43 11.06
N HIS A 5 52.37 16.75 12.21
CA HIS A 5 51.81 15.42 12.42
C HIS A 5 50.27 15.48 12.46
N THR A 6 49.71 16.45 13.19
CA THR A 6 48.25 16.63 13.29
C THR A 6 47.62 16.96 11.93
N ARG A 7 48.29 17.80 11.13
CA ARG A 7 47.81 18.14 9.78
C ARG A 7 47.83 16.92 8.84
N GLN A 8 48.89 16.14 8.88
CA GLN A 8 49.03 14.94 8.07
C GLN A 8 47.99 13.86 8.44
N GLU A 9 47.67 13.75 9.73
CA GLU A 9 46.64 12.83 10.22
C GLU A 9 45.22 13.29 9.88
N LEU A 10 44.96 14.60 9.91
CA LEU A 10 43.70 15.17 9.43
C LEU A 10 43.49 14.95 7.93
N GLU A 11 44.53 15.20 7.13
CA GLU A 11 44.50 14.97 5.68
C GLU A 11 44.23 13.49 5.37
N HIS A 12 44.88 12.57 6.08
CA HIS A 12 44.65 11.14 5.93
C HIS A 12 43.19 10.74 6.26
N ARG A 13 42.64 11.24 7.39
CA ARG A 13 41.25 10.97 7.79
C ARG A 13 40.23 11.54 6.81
N LEU A 14 40.51 12.70 6.21
CA LEU A 14 39.66 13.27 5.16
C LEU A 14 39.63 12.36 3.93
N THR A 15 40.80 11.94 3.45
CA THR A 15 40.90 11.05 2.28
C THR A 15 40.20 9.70 2.51
N GLU A 16 40.31 9.13 3.72
CA GLU A 16 39.59 7.91 4.08
C GLU A 16 38.07 8.11 4.09
N SER A 17 37.58 9.22 4.66
CA SER A 17 36.16 9.54 4.73
C SER A 17 35.56 9.76 3.34
N GLU A 18 36.26 10.49 2.47
CA GLU A 18 35.86 10.71 1.08
C GLU A 18 35.81 9.40 0.30
N SER A 19 36.81 8.54 0.49
CA SER A 19 36.87 7.22 -0.15
C SER A 19 35.68 6.36 0.26
N ARG A 20 35.34 6.30 1.56
CA ARG A 20 34.18 5.56 2.07
C ARG A 20 32.87 6.09 1.50
N ARG A 21 32.66 7.42 1.51
CA ARG A 21 31.46 8.03 0.93
C ARG A 21 31.35 7.77 -0.57
N SER A 22 32.48 7.79 -1.29
CA SER A 22 32.49 7.51 -2.72
C SER A 22 32.12 6.04 -3.02
N ALA A 23 32.60 5.11 -2.20
CA ALA A 23 32.29 3.69 -2.33
C ALA A 23 30.81 3.40 -2.01
N GLU A 24 30.29 4.01 -0.94
CA GLU A 24 28.89 3.90 -0.55
C GLU A 24 27.95 4.47 -1.62
N ARG A 25 28.29 5.63 -2.19
CA ARG A 25 27.53 6.20 -3.32
C ARG A 25 27.53 5.26 -4.53
N ARG A 26 28.68 4.70 -4.91
CA ARG A 26 28.76 3.76 -6.03
C ARG A 26 27.96 2.48 -5.78
N ASP A 27 27.97 1.97 -4.55
CA ASP A 27 27.17 0.80 -4.18
C ASP A 27 25.67 1.11 -4.22
N LEU A 28 25.25 2.28 -3.73
CA LEU A 28 23.87 2.75 -3.83
C LEU A 28 23.43 2.95 -5.29
N GLU A 29 24.27 3.59 -6.12
CA GLU A 29 24.01 3.74 -7.55
C GLU A 29 23.93 2.40 -8.26
N ALA A 30 24.81 1.44 -7.94
CA ALA A 30 24.77 0.09 -8.50
C ALA A 30 23.50 -0.66 -8.06
N LYS A 31 23.05 -0.50 -6.82
CA LYS A 31 21.79 -1.05 -6.31
C LYS A 31 20.58 -0.42 -7.01
N LEU A 32 20.59 0.90 -7.20
CA LEU A 32 19.55 1.63 -7.94
C LEU A 32 19.50 1.21 -9.41
N ALA A 33 20.66 1.03 -10.07
CA ALA A 33 20.73 0.62 -11.46
C ALA A 33 20.29 -0.86 -11.67
N ARG A 34 20.49 -1.72 -10.67
CA ARG A 34 20.02 -3.12 -10.69
C ARG A 34 18.56 -3.26 -10.29
N ALA A 35 18.00 -2.31 -9.54
CA ALA A 35 16.58 -2.25 -9.28
C ALA A 35 15.87 -1.97 -10.62
N LYS A 36 15.11 -2.94 -11.13
CA LYS A 36 14.16 -2.67 -12.21
C LYS A 36 13.30 -1.48 -11.76
N PRO A 37 13.16 -0.43 -12.57
CA PRO A 37 12.15 0.58 -12.30
C PRO A 37 10.84 -0.16 -12.07
N LEU A 38 10.18 0.06 -10.92
CA LEU A 38 8.76 -0.27 -10.87
C LEU A 38 8.15 0.51 -12.02
N GLU A 39 7.66 -0.18 -13.05
CA GLU A 39 6.91 0.48 -14.11
C GLU A 39 5.87 1.36 -13.40
N ALA A 40 5.93 2.67 -13.66
CA ALA A 40 4.87 3.55 -13.21
C ALA A 40 3.56 2.92 -13.70
N PRO A 41 2.53 2.79 -12.85
CA PRO A 41 1.30 2.14 -13.25
C PRO A 41 0.84 2.80 -14.54
N ARG A 42 0.82 2.01 -15.62
CA ARG A 42 0.35 2.48 -16.93
C ARG A 42 -1.04 3.03 -16.67
N GLY A 43 -1.22 4.33 -16.90
CA GLY A 43 -2.54 4.94 -16.82
C GLY A 43 -3.52 4.14 -17.67
N LEU A 44 -4.80 4.15 -17.28
CA LEU A 44 -5.82 3.42 -18.03
C LEU A 44 -5.76 3.83 -19.51
N ALA A 45 -5.61 2.84 -20.40
CA ALA A 45 -5.49 3.07 -21.85
C ALA A 45 -6.81 3.58 -22.49
N GLY A 46 -7.88 3.63 -21.70
CA GLY A 46 -9.22 4.05 -22.07
C GLY A 46 -10.18 3.84 -20.90
N PRO A 47 -11.48 4.16 -21.06
CA PRO A 47 -12.47 3.88 -20.02
C PRO A 47 -12.60 2.37 -19.78
N LEU A 48 -12.64 1.98 -18.52
CA LEU A 48 -13.01 0.62 -18.14
C LEU A 48 -14.53 0.52 -18.09
N VAL A 49 -15.10 -0.42 -18.86
CA VAL A 49 -16.54 -0.69 -18.90
C VAL A 49 -16.85 -1.98 -18.15
N ASN A 50 -18.06 -2.09 -17.59
CA ASN A 50 -18.52 -3.27 -16.85
C ASN A 50 -17.57 -3.70 -15.70
N THR A 51 -16.85 -2.77 -15.09
CA THR A 51 -15.97 -3.06 -13.95
C THR A 51 -16.82 -3.47 -12.75
N PRO A 52 -16.65 -4.68 -12.19
CA PRO A 52 -17.41 -5.07 -11.01
C PRO A 52 -16.97 -4.25 -9.78
N VAL A 53 -17.97 -3.77 -9.06
CA VAL A 53 -17.80 -3.07 -7.79
C VAL A 53 -18.33 -3.97 -6.68
N PHE A 54 -17.44 -4.40 -5.78
CA PHE A 54 -17.80 -5.21 -4.63
C PHE A 54 -17.94 -4.30 -3.40
N LEU A 55 -19.17 -4.14 -2.93
CA LEU A 55 -19.45 -3.43 -1.68
C LEU A 55 -19.11 -4.33 -0.50
N LEU A 56 -18.22 -3.86 0.37
CA LEU A 56 -17.83 -4.58 1.58
C LEU A 56 -18.60 -4.04 2.78
N ALA A 57 -19.34 -4.91 3.45
CA ALA A 57 -20.05 -4.58 4.69
C ALA A 57 -19.15 -4.79 5.91
N ALA A 58 -19.24 -3.87 6.88
CA ALA A 58 -18.47 -3.97 8.11
C ALA A 58 -18.86 -5.22 8.91
N VAL A 59 -17.88 -5.98 9.37
CA VAL A 59 -18.10 -7.15 10.22
C VAL A 59 -18.33 -6.66 11.66
N ARG A 60 -19.61 -6.45 12.03
CA ARG A 60 -20.00 -6.06 13.40
C ARG A 60 -20.21 -7.25 14.35
N SER A 61 -20.37 -8.46 13.83
CA SER A 61 -20.50 -9.71 14.60
C SER A 61 -19.85 -10.88 13.86
N ASN A 62 -19.55 -11.97 14.56
CA ASN A 62 -18.84 -13.14 14.03
C ASN A 62 -19.63 -13.93 12.96
N ASP A 63 -20.90 -13.58 12.71
CA ASP A 63 -21.80 -14.27 11.80
C ASP A 63 -21.90 -13.63 10.40
N ALA A 64 -21.24 -12.50 10.17
CA ALA A 64 -21.24 -11.86 8.86
C ALA A 64 -20.47 -12.73 7.84
N ARG A 65 -21.17 -13.24 6.83
CA ARG A 65 -20.53 -14.01 5.75
C ARG A 65 -19.64 -13.09 4.90
N PRO A 66 -18.37 -13.44 4.67
CA PRO A 66 -17.49 -12.66 3.81
C PRO A 66 -18.04 -12.55 2.39
N VAL A 67 -17.90 -11.37 1.78
CA VAL A 67 -18.19 -11.19 0.35
C VAL A 67 -17.25 -12.08 -0.45
N THR A 68 -17.81 -12.89 -1.36
CA THR A 68 -17.00 -13.70 -2.28
C THR A 68 -16.84 -12.98 -3.60
N ILE A 69 -15.59 -12.72 -3.96
CA ILE A 69 -15.15 -12.07 -5.18
C ILE A 69 -14.67 -13.16 -6.13
N ASP A 70 -15.22 -13.21 -7.34
CA ASP A 70 -14.76 -14.08 -8.43
C ASP A 70 -14.07 -13.22 -9.49
N PRO A 71 -12.72 -13.14 -9.50
CA PRO A 71 -11.98 -12.30 -10.45
C PRO A 71 -12.13 -12.75 -11.91
N SER A 72 -12.55 -14.00 -12.17
CA SER A 72 -12.74 -14.51 -13.54
C SER A 72 -13.84 -13.76 -14.29
N ARG A 73 -14.73 -13.10 -13.54
CA ARG A 73 -15.82 -12.25 -14.06
C ARG A 73 -15.47 -10.77 -14.11
N ALA A 74 -14.27 -10.37 -13.70
CA ALA A 74 -13.89 -8.96 -13.53
C ALA A 74 -13.24 -8.32 -14.76
N GLY A 75 -12.95 -9.07 -15.82
CA GLY A 75 -12.18 -8.54 -16.95
C GLY A 75 -10.80 -8.08 -16.47
N ASP A 76 -10.48 -6.80 -16.69
CA ASP A 76 -9.16 -6.24 -16.40
C ASP A 76 -9.01 -5.71 -14.97
N ALA A 77 -10.10 -5.33 -14.31
CA ALA A 77 -10.07 -4.65 -13.01
C ALA A 77 -11.28 -4.97 -12.14
N LEU A 78 -11.11 -4.84 -10.83
CA LEU A 78 -12.20 -4.88 -9.86
C LEU A 78 -12.06 -3.74 -8.86
N ALA A 79 -13.18 -3.24 -8.37
CA ALA A 79 -13.20 -2.21 -7.34
C ALA A 79 -13.76 -2.76 -6.02
N LEU A 80 -13.11 -2.42 -4.92
CA LEU A 80 -13.65 -2.57 -3.58
C LEU A 80 -14.25 -1.23 -3.17
N ALA A 81 -15.52 -1.24 -2.80
CA ALA A 81 -16.20 -0.09 -2.22
C ALA A 81 -16.45 -0.37 -0.73
N VAL A 82 -16.11 0.58 0.12
CA VAL A 82 -16.37 0.53 1.55
C VAL A 82 -17.26 1.69 1.93
N ASP A 83 -18.43 1.37 2.46
CA ASP A 83 -19.28 2.34 3.13
C ASP A 83 -18.72 2.59 4.54
N LEU A 84 -18.40 3.85 4.84
CA LEU A 84 -17.86 4.28 6.12
C LEU A 84 -18.94 4.45 7.20
N GLY A 85 -20.22 4.41 6.80
CA GLY A 85 -21.38 4.57 7.68
C GLY A 85 -21.50 5.95 8.30
N GLU A 86 -22.45 6.09 9.23
CA GLU A 86 -22.76 7.35 9.93
C GLU A 86 -21.85 7.66 11.13
N GLY A 87 -20.74 6.93 11.26
CA GLY A 87 -19.81 7.07 12.39
C GLY A 87 -18.93 8.31 12.34
N LEU A 88 -17.83 8.28 13.10
CA LEU A 88 -16.79 9.32 13.06
C LEU A 88 -16.26 9.48 11.64
N ARG A 89 -16.34 10.71 11.13
CA ARG A 89 -15.84 11.09 9.80
C ARG A 89 -14.46 11.73 9.91
N PHE A 90 -13.62 11.40 8.96
CA PHE A 90 -12.25 11.87 8.84
C PHE A 90 -12.02 12.42 7.43
N ASP A 91 -11.11 13.40 7.30
CA ASP A 91 -10.74 13.97 5.99
C ASP A 91 -9.95 12.97 5.14
N THR A 92 -9.15 12.14 5.81
CA THR A 92 -8.32 11.12 5.19
C THR A 92 -8.39 9.82 5.95
N TYR A 93 -8.22 8.73 5.21
CA TYR A 93 -8.26 7.37 5.71
C TYR A 93 -7.04 6.58 5.27
N ARG A 94 -6.77 5.52 6.01
CA ARG A 94 -5.81 4.49 5.68
C ARG A 94 -6.52 3.17 5.46
N ALA A 95 -6.23 2.51 4.35
CA ALA A 95 -6.70 1.16 4.06
C ALA A 95 -5.53 0.19 4.09
N THR A 96 -5.68 -0.89 4.85
CA THR A 96 -4.71 -1.98 4.94
C THR A 96 -5.39 -3.30 4.61
N ILE A 97 -4.91 -4.03 3.60
CA ILE A 97 -5.39 -5.38 3.28
C ILE A 97 -4.37 -6.40 3.73
N THR A 98 -4.85 -7.40 4.45
CA THR A 98 -4.08 -8.55 4.93
C THR A 98 -4.68 -9.85 4.41
N ARG A 99 -3.85 -10.84 4.14
CA ARG A 99 -4.29 -12.19 3.80
C ARG A 99 -4.33 -13.04 5.06
N THR A 100 -5.39 -13.82 5.27
CA THR A 100 -5.50 -14.74 6.41
C THR A 100 -4.36 -15.76 6.37
N GLY A 101 -3.64 -15.92 7.49
CA GLY A 101 -2.46 -16.78 7.57
C GLY A 101 -1.23 -16.26 6.81
N GLY A 102 -1.28 -15.04 6.28
CA GLY A 102 -0.20 -14.38 5.56
C GLY A 102 0.09 -12.97 6.09
N GLY A 103 0.80 -12.19 5.26
CA GLY A 103 1.17 -10.81 5.58
C GLY A 103 0.24 -9.75 4.99
N LYS A 104 0.64 -8.50 5.16
CA LYS A 104 0.06 -7.33 4.51
C LYS A 104 0.30 -7.39 2.99
N VAL A 105 -0.77 -7.27 2.21
CA VAL A 105 -0.72 -7.31 0.74
C VAL A 105 -0.90 -5.93 0.10
N PHE A 106 -1.52 -4.99 0.83
CA PHE A 106 -1.73 -3.63 0.39
C PHE A 106 -1.81 -2.68 1.59
N GLU A 107 -1.28 -1.48 1.42
CA GLU A 107 -1.48 -0.35 2.34
C GLU A 107 -1.51 0.95 1.56
N LYS A 108 -2.46 1.82 1.87
CA LYS A 108 -2.51 3.18 1.35
C LYS A 108 -3.12 4.12 2.38
N ALA A 109 -2.39 5.18 2.70
CA ALA A 109 -2.82 6.31 3.52
C ALA A 109 -3.26 7.50 2.66
N GLY A 110 -3.88 8.52 3.27
CA GLY A 110 -4.35 9.71 2.58
C GLY A 110 -5.50 9.46 1.60
N LEU A 111 -6.23 8.35 1.77
CA LEU A 111 -7.41 8.04 0.95
C LEU A 111 -8.54 9.00 1.33
N LYS A 112 -9.24 9.52 0.32
CA LYS A 112 -10.40 10.39 0.50
C LYS A 112 -11.66 9.67 0.05
N PRO A 113 -12.77 9.81 0.77
CA PRO A 113 -14.06 9.29 0.32
C PRO A 113 -14.49 9.99 -0.96
N ASN A 114 -15.24 9.28 -1.80
CA ASN A 114 -15.86 9.85 -2.99
C ASN A 114 -17.12 10.66 -2.61
N ALA A 115 -17.83 11.19 -3.63
CA ALA A 115 -19.05 11.98 -3.42
C ALA A 115 -20.22 11.19 -2.80
N LEU A 116 -20.13 9.85 -2.75
CA LEU A 116 -21.09 8.96 -2.08
C LEU A 116 -20.62 8.56 -0.69
N GLU A 117 -19.61 9.25 -0.15
CA GLU A 117 -19.04 9.00 1.18
C GLU A 117 -18.41 7.60 1.33
N ALA A 118 -18.10 6.94 0.21
CA ALA A 118 -17.47 5.63 0.19
C ALA A 118 -15.98 5.73 -0.14
N LEU A 119 -15.17 4.87 0.48
CA LEU A 119 -13.80 4.63 0.01
C LEU A 119 -13.85 3.63 -1.14
N MET A 120 -13.27 4.01 -2.28
CA MET A 120 -13.20 3.15 -3.46
C MET A 120 -11.75 2.89 -3.83
N ILE A 121 -11.38 1.62 -3.93
CA ILE A 121 -10.03 1.18 -4.29
C ILE A 121 -10.15 0.19 -5.45
N THR A 122 -9.58 0.56 -6.59
CA THR A 122 -9.59 -0.28 -7.79
C THR A 122 -8.26 -1.01 -7.94
N PHE A 123 -8.34 -2.29 -8.24
CA PHE A 123 -7.19 -3.18 -8.44
C PHE A 123 -7.25 -3.82 -9.82
N PRO A 124 -6.10 -4.14 -10.44
CA PRO A 124 -6.07 -5.12 -11.52
C PRO A 124 -6.72 -6.43 -11.07
N ALA A 125 -7.46 -7.10 -11.96
CA ALA A 125 -8.13 -8.36 -11.63
C ALA A 125 -7.15 -9.47 -11.18
N THR A 126 -5.88 -9.36 -11.57
CA THR A 126 -4.79 -10.27 -11.22
C THR A 126 -4.10 -9.96 -9.88
N PHE A 127 -4.49 -8.89 -9.19
CA PHE A 127 -3.82 -8.44 -7.96
C PHE A 127 -3.96 -9.45 -6.81
N PHE A 128 -5.14 -10.04 -6.64
CA PHE A 128 -5.42 -10.96 -5.55
C PHE A 128 -5.21 -12.41 -5.97
N ALA A 129 -4.42 -13.15 -5.20
CA ALA A 129 -4.44 -14.60 -5.25
C ALA A 129 -5.74 -15.14 -4.61
N PRO A 130 -6.20 -16.35 -4.97
CA PRO A 130 -7.32 -16.97 -4.27
C PRO A 130 -7.05 -17.12 -2.77
N GLY A 131 -8.05 -16.84 -1.93
CA GLY A 131 -7.94 -16.96 -0.47
C GLY A 131 -8.80 -15.98 0.32
N ASP A 132 -8.63 -16.00 1.64
CA ASP A 132 -9.34 -15.14 2.58
C ASP A 132 -8.53 -13.90 2.93
N TYR A 133 -9.22 -12.75 3.01
CA TYR A 133 -8.63 -11.44 3.21
C TYR A 133 -9.43 -10.62 4.24
N ARG A 134 -8.71 -9.71 4.90
CA ARG A 134 -9.30 -8.67 5.75
C ARG A 134 -8.78 -7.31 5.30
N LEU A 135 -9.72 -6.43 4.97
CA LEU A 135 -9.48 -5.00 4.82
C LEU A 135 -9.76 -4.33 6.16
N ARG A 136 -8.78 -3.58 6.67
CA ARG A 136 -8.93 -2.67 7.80
C ARG A 136 -8.92 -1.24 7.28
N VAL A 137 -9.88 -0.44 7.72
CA VAL A 137 -9.96 0.98 7.43
C VAL A 137 -9.78 1.75 8.73
N GLU A 138 -8.86 2.70 8.71
CA GLU A 138 -8.53 3.57 9.84
C GLU A 138 -8.74 5.02 9.40
N GLY A 139 -9.41 5.82 10.22
CA GLY A 139 -9.54 7.26 10.06
C GLY A 139 -8.31 7.96 10.60
N GLU A 140 -7.72 8.86 9.82
CA GLU A 140 -6.52 9.60 10.21
C GLU A 140 -6.91 10.93 10.86
N LYS A 141 -6.38 11.17 12.05
CA LYS A 141 -6.59 12.41 12.81
C LYS A 141 -5.56 13.48 12.41
N PRO A 142 -5.84 14.77 12.67
CA PRO A 142 -4.88 15.85 12.40
C PRO A 142 -3.55 15.72 13.14
N ASP A 143 -3.53 15.02 14.27
CA ASP A 143 -2.31 14.72 15.06
C ASP A 143 -1.45 13.60 14.47
N GLY A 144 -1.86 13.01 13.34
CA GLY A 144 -1.18 11.90 12.66
C GLY A 144 -1.49 10.52 13.25
N SER A 145 -2.28 10.42 14.31
CA SER A 145 -2.76 9.15 14.83
C SER A 145 -3.91 8.59 13.98
N ALA A 146 -4.12 7.28 14.03
CA ALA A 146 -5.16 6.60 13.28
C ALA A 146 -6.09 5.82 14.21
N VAL A 147 -7.39 5.80 13.92
CA VAL A 147 -8.40 5.06 14.68
C VAL A 147 -9.12 4.11 13.75
N GLU A 148 -9.27 2.85 14.15
CA GLU A 148 -10.02 1.86 13.36
C GLU A 148 -11.49 2.28 13.21
N VAL A 149 -11.93 2.44 11.96
CA VAL A 149 -13.30 2.75 11.57
C VAL A 149 -14.06 1.48 11.25
N GLY A 150 -13.38 0.48 10.68
CA GLY A 150 -14.00 -0.82 10.44
C GLY A 150 -13.06 -1.88 9.88
N GLY A 151 -13.48 -3.13 10.07
CA GLY A 151 -12.87 -4.32 9.50
C GLY A 151 -13.86 -5.04 8.58
N TYR A 152 -13.37 -5.43 7.41
CA TYR A 152 -14.17 -6.00 6.31
C TYR A 152 -13.53 -7.30 5.84
N ALA A 153 -14.24 -8.41 5.96
CA ALA A 153 -13.78 -9.71 5.49
C ALA A 153 -14.29 -9.99 4.07
N PHE A 154 -13.41 -10.50 3.21
CA PHE A 154 -13.78 -10.95 1.88
C PHE A 154 -12.95 -12.16 1.46
N ARG A 155 -13.51 -12.96 0.55
CA ARG A 155 -12.86 -14.13 -0.05
C ARG A 155 -12.68 -13.90 -1.52
N VAL A 156 -11.52 -14.24 -2.05
CA VAL A 156 -11.26 -14.30 -3.49
C VAL A 156 -11.32 -15.75 -3.94
N ALA A 157 -12.31 -16.08 -4.76
CA ALA A 157 -12.52 -17.39 -5.34
C ALA A 157 -11.65 -17.59 -6.60
N GLY A 158 -11.45 -18.85 -6.99
CA GLY A 158 -10.74 -19.22 -8.22
C GLY A 158 -9.77 -20.38 -8.02
N LYS A 159 -9.44 -21.05 -9.12
CA LYS A 159 -8.27 -21.94 -9.20
C LYS A 159 -7.08 -21.10 -9.67
N ARG A 160 -5.92 -21.37 -9.10
CA ARG A 160 -4.65 -20.85 -9.64
C ARG A 160 -4.44 -21.35 -11.06
#